data_AF-A0A956KMR6-F1
#
_entry.id   AF-A0A956KMR6-F1
#
_cell.length_a   1.000
_cell.length_b   1.000
_cell.length_c   1.000
_cell.angle_alpha   90.00
_cell.angle_beta   90.00
_cell.angle_gamma   90.00
#
_symmetry.space_group_name_H-M   'P 1'
#
loop_
_entity.id
_entity.type
_entity.pdbx_description
1 polymer ?
#
loop_
_entity_poly.entity_id
_entity_poly.type
_entity_poly.pdbx_seq_one_letter_code
_entity_poly.pdbx_strand_id
1 'polypeptide(L)'
;MRTKLVLSPLTVSLSLGLLGCPSPDTGSGDEYDGVGLTTTGPDSESSDESGSSSSDDATTGPTTTSDSSDSSSSDSNSSSESADGGLKFDLTPVPDGGMGTGGEMGIPEDCNTAAAIASSVGCLFFGLDLDNQGSAGDMQQYGIIVSNVQTDQPAMATVESKQNGVWMQVQSQVIQPLDSYAFQLPDNHQEDTGIKTDLGTYRVTTDVPVVAYQFNPLDGSASYTTDASLLYPVPSWDYLHEIVGYKVTISAVSYIDIVAAVDGTAVQVVPSGPTLGGGGIPAGQANTPFFIMLDEGDVAHITSTTSANATMTGTRVITDEDHPVGVFTATECTNTGQGACDHMEEMITGVRLWGMEFVASRMPIRQDNSPEPVIWQIYASEDDTVVTITASPEVTGLPASPIAMNKGDMVEFSATGSVANPGDFFVEADKPIAVMSYL
;
A
#
# COMPACT_ATOMS: atom_id res chain seq x y z
N MET A 1 -43.21 -0.31 66.11
CA MET A 1 -42.60 0.67 65.18
C MET A 1 -41.95 -0.14 64.07
N ARG A 2 -42.67 -0.55 63.02
CA ARG A 2 -42.92 0.17 61.75
C ARG A 2 -41.71 0.97 61.24
N THR A 3 -40.95 0.37 60.33
CA THR A 3 -40.51 1.02 59.08
C THR A 3 -40.51 -0.04 57.96
N LYS A 4 -41.35 0.18 56.96
CA LYS A 4 -41.38 -0.52 55.67
C LYS A 4 -40.48 0.23 54.71
N LEU A 5 -39.69 -0.46 53.88
CA LEU A 5 -39.23 0.05 52.60
C LEU A 5 -39.86 -0.81 51.50
N VAL A 6 -40.45 -0.13 50.51
CA VAL A 6 -41.22 -0.69 49.40
C VAL A 6 -40.31 -0.71 48.18
N LEU A 7 -40.14 -1.88 47.54
CA LEU A 7 -39.63 -1.97 46.17
C LEU A 7 -40.79 -1.76 45.19
N SER A 8 -40.61 -0.88 44.20
CA SER A 8 -41.46 -0.78 43.02
C SER A 8 -40.77 -1.45 41.83
N PRO A 9 -41.50 -2.15 40.94
CA PRO A 9 -40.97 -2.65 39.68
C PRO A 9 -41.09 -1.57 38.60
N LEU A 10 -40.01 -1.33 37.84
CA LEU A 10 -40.06 -0.51 36.63
C LEU A 10 -40.21 -1.43 35.42
N THR A 11 -41.32 -1.26 34.72
CA THR A 11 -41.72 -1.93 33.48
C THR A 11 -40.89 -1.39 32.31
N VAL A 12 -40.14 -2.24 31.61
CA VAL A 12 -39.53 -1.89 30.31
C VAL A 12 -40.54 -2.27 29.23
N SER A 13 -41.06 -1.27 28.51
CA SER A 13 -41.87 -1.47 27.31
C SER A 13 -40.97 -1.81 26.13
N LEU A 14 -41.24 -2.95 25.51
CA LEU A 14 -40.69 -3.39 24.25
C LEU A 14 -41.55 -2.79 23.12
N SER A 15 -41.02 -1.82 22.36
CA SER A 15 -41.67 -1.33 21.13
C SER A 15 -40.97 -1.92 19.92
N LEU A 16 -41.63 -2.93 19.34
CA LEU A 16 -41.31 -3.53 18.05
C LEU A 16 -41.88 -2.62 16.95
N GLY A 17 -41.02 -2.07 16.08
CA GLY A 17 -41.42 -1.32 14.89
C GLY A 17 -40.75 -1.94 13.67
N LEU A 18 -41.55 -2.65 12.86
CA LEU A 18 -41.17 -3.16 11.55
C LEU A 18 -42.05 -2.49 10.48
N LEU A 19 -41.44 -2.31 9.30
CA LEU A 19 -41.99 -2.06 7.96
C LEU A 19 -41.93 -0.63 7.41
N GLY A 20 -41.25 -0.51 6.26
CA GLY A 20 -41.43 0.59 5.31
C GLY A 20 -40.32 0.73 4.27
N CYS A 21 -40.22 -0.22 3.32
CA CYS A 21 -39.43 -0.09 2.09
C CYS A 21 -40.02 1.00 1.18
N PRO A 22 -39.20 1.72 0.38
CA PRO A 22 -39.54 1.82 -1.04
C PRO A 22 -38.34 1.75 -1.99
N SER A 23 -38.54 0.99 -3.06
CA SER A 23 -37.99 1.16 -4.42
C SER A 23 -38.97 0.46 -5.37
N PRO A 24 -39.02 0.70 -6.71
CA PRO A 24 -38.04 1.40 -7.57
C PRO A 24 -38.66 2.37 -8.63
N ASP A 25 -37.81 3.16 -9.32
CA ASP A 25 -37.78 3.34 -10.79
C ASP A 25 -36.66 4.33 -11.18
N THR A 26 -35.53 3.85 -11.71
CA THR A 26 -35.09 3.80 -13.13
C THR A 26 -34.35 5.04 -13.65
N GLY A 27 -33.09 4.85 -14.04
CA GLY A 27 -32.50 5.56 -15.19
C GLY A 27 -30.99 5.83 -15.10
N SER A 28 -30.26 5.25 -16.04
CA SER A 28 -28.85 5.44 -16.45
C SER A 28 -27.77 4.90 -15.51
N GLY A 29 -27.42 3.63 -15.74
CA GLY A 29 -26.16 3.04 -15.31
C GLY A 29 -25.05 3.44 -16.27
N ASP A 30 -23.93 3.86 -15.69
CA ASP A 30 -22.62 3.77 -16.32
C ASP A 30 -21.90 2.62 -15.63
N GLU A 31 -21.55 1.63 -16.45
CA GLU A 31 -20.87 0.40 -16.12
C GLU A 31 -19.42 0.75 -15.78
N TYR A 32 -19.07 0.76 -14.49
CA TYR A 32 -17.67 0.79 -14.06
C TYR A 32 -17.12 -0.63 -14.21
N ASP A 33 -16.39 -0.87 -15.30
CA ASP A 33 -15.53 -2.04 -15.44
C ASP A 33 -14.38 -1.92 -14.44
N GLY A 34 -14.60 -2.44 -13.23
CA GLY A 34 -13.53 -2.76 -12.30
C GLY A 34 -12.77 -3.98 -12.84
N VAL A 35 -11.47 -3.83 -13.08
CA VAL A 35 -10.56 -4.95 -13.39
C VAL A 35 -10.37 -5.79 -12.12
N GLY A 36 -11.29 -6.72 -11.89
CA GLY A 36 -11.18 -7.78 -10.90
C GLY A 36 -10.45 -9.00 -11.46
N LEU A 37 -9.53 -9.55 -10.66
CA LEU A 37 -8.73 -10.73 -11.00
C LEU A 37 -9.60 -11.99 -10.98
N THR A 38 -9.94 -12.56 -12.14
CA THR A 38 -10.66 -13.84 -12.23
C THR A 38 -9.68 -15.01 -12.29
N THR A 39 -9.75 -15.89 -11.30
CA THR A 39 -9.01 -17.16 -11.28
C THR A 39 -9.75 -18.20 -12.11
N THR A 40 -9.08 -18.83 -13.07
CA THR A 40 -9.62 -19.98 -13.83
C THR A 40 -9.00 -21.27 -13.32
N GLY A 41 -9.84 -22.15 -12.76
CA GLY A 41 -9.57 -23.57 -12.55
C GLY A 41 -10.34 -24.41 -13.59
N PRO A 42 -9.93 -25.65 -13.86
CA PRO A 42 -10.25 -26.32 -15.12
C PRO A 42 -11.66 -26.93 -15.18
N ASP A 43 -12.15 -26.97 -16.41
CA ASP A 43 -13.46 -27.44 -16.87
C ASP A 43 -13.92 -28.79 -16.32
N SER A 44 -15.24 -28.88 -16.07
CA SER A 44 -15.98 -30.12 -16.17
C SER A 44 -17.28 -29.89 -16.94
N GLU A 45 -17.42 -30.65 -18.02
CA GLU A 45 -18.55 -30.67 -18.95
C GLU A 45 -19.87 -31.05 -18.25
N SER A 46 -20.96 -30.36 -18.59
CA SER A 46 -22.24 -31.03 -18.86
C SER A 46 -23.18 -30.13 -19.67
N SER A 47 -23.71 -30.71 -20.73
CA SER A 47 -24.75 -30.24 -21.62
C SER A 47 -26.03 -29.80 -20.91
N ASP A 48 -26.77 -28.85 -21.48
CA ASP A 48 -28.08 -29.14 -22.07
C ASP A 48 -28.71 -27.92 -22.77
N GLU A 49 -29.61 -28.28 -23.67
CA GLU A 49 -30.14 -27.54 -24.81
C GLU A 49 -31.12 -26.38 -24.51
N SER A 50 -31.46 -25.71 -25.63
CA SER A 50 -32.65 -24.91 -25.95
C SER A 50 -32.42 -23.39 -25.89
N GLY A 51 -32.71 -22.61 -26.93
CA GLY A 51 -33.35 -22.87 -28.21
C GLY A 51 -34.06 -21.60 -28.65
N SER A 52 -33.97 -21.31 -29.97
CA SER A 52 -34.85 -20.44 -30.75
C SER A 52 -34.76 -18.91 -30.51
N SER A 53 -34.86 -18.03 -31.51
CA SER A 53 -34.73 -18.02 -32.98
C SER A 53 -35.11 -16.61 -33.44
N SER A 54 -34.61 -16.20 -34.62
CA SER A 54 -35.19 -15.22 -35.57
C SER A 54 -35.20 -13.73 -35.15
N SER A 55 -34.97 -12.75 -36.03
CA SER A 55 -34.70 -12.73 -37.48
C SER A 55 -34.34 -11.30 -37.90
N ASP A 56 -33.46 -11.23 -38.90
CA ASP A 56 -33.27 -10.25 -39.98
C ASP A 56 -34.27 -9.08 -40.12
N ASP A 57 -33.75 -7.87 -40.39
CA ASP A 57 -34.03 -7.22 -41.68
C ASP A 57 -32.98 -6.15 -42.04
N ALA A 58 -32.65 -6.09 -43.33
CA ALA A 58 -31.71 -5.20 -43.96
C ALA A 58 -32.47 -4.15 -44.79
N THR A 59 -31.93 -2.93 -44.97
CA THR A 59 -31.94 -2.24 -46.30
C THR A 59 -31.24 -0.86 -46.33
N THR A 60 -30.20 -0.79 -47.17
CA THR A 60 -29.87 0.22 -48.22
C THR A 60 -29.64 1.72 -47.91
N GLY A 61 -28.49 2.24 -48.38
CA GLY A 61 -28.03 3.65 -48.42
C GLY A 61 -28.76 4.57 -49.44
N PRO A 62 -28.16 5.70 -49.92
CA PRO A 62 -26.87 5.69 -50.65
C PRO A 62 -25.96 6.98 -50.61
N THR A 63 -24.67 6.78 -50.97
CA THR A 63 -23.68 7.60 -51.74
C THR A 63 -23.51 9.13 -51.64
N THR A 64 -22.26 9.60 -51.51
CA THR A 64 -21.42 10.30 -52.53
C THR A 64 -20.03 10.70 -51.95
N THR A 65 -18.90 10.08 -52.40
CA THR A 65 -17.80 10.62 -53.28
C THR A 65 -17.00 11.80 -52.69
N SER A 66 -15.66 11.89 -52.66
CA SER A 66 -14.57 11.31 -53.49
C SER A 66 -13.17 11.68 -52.92
N ASP A 67 -12.21 10.75 -53.07
CA ASP A 67 -10.78 10.87 -53.52
C ASP A 67 -9.81 11.91 -52.87
N SER A 68 -8.51 11.65 -52.60
CA SER A 68 -7.47 10.83 -53.27
C SER A 68 -6.32 10.48 -52.28
N SER A 69 -5.85 9.21 -52.21
CA SER A 69 -4.53 8.64 -52.65
C SER A 69 -3.24 9.39 -52.22
N ASP A 70 -2.22 8.77 -51.58
CA ASP A 70 -1.31 7.71 -52.07
C ASP A 70 -0.61 7.03 -50.86
N SER A 71 -0.62 5.69 -50.69
CA SER A 71 0.13 4.60 -51.33
C SER A 71 1.27 4.01 -50.45
N SER A 72 1.00 2.82 -49.91
CA SER A 72 1.87 1.61 -49.77
C SER A 72 3.30 1.76 -49.21
N SER A 73 3.69 0.96 -48.22
CA SER A 73 3.93 -0.48 -48.46
C SER A 73 3.75 -1.35 -47.21
N SER A 74 3.14 -2.49 -47.47
CA SER A 74 2.95 -3.67 -46.64
C SER A 74 4.25 -4.31 -46.18
N ASP A 75 4.26 -4.83 -44.96
CA ASP A 75 4.58 -6.24 -44.76
C ASP A 75 3.68 -6.83 -43.67
N SER A 76 2.87 -7.78 -44.11
CA SER A 76 1.99 -8.58 -43.29
C SER A 76 2.77 -9.78 -42.80
N ASN A 77 2.92 -9.96 -41.49
CA ASN A 77 3.07 -11.29 -40.93
C ASN A 77 2.03 -11.49 -39.84
N SER A 78 0.90 -12.07 -40.27
CA SER A 78 -0.13 -12.62 -39.40
C SER A 78 0.41 -13.92 -38.83
N SER A 79 0.73 -13.92 -37.54
CA SER A 79 0.65 -15.11 -36.71
C SER A 79 -0.53 -14.91 -35.76
N SER A 80 -1.62 -15.60 -36.07
CA SER A 80 -2.71 -15.85 -35.14
C SER A 80 -2.16 -16.62 -33.95
N GLU A 81 -2.09 -15.99 -32.79
CA GLU A 81 -2.03 -16.73 -31.52
C GLU A 81 -3.18 -16.25 -30.63
N SER A 82 -3.96 -17.25 -30.23
CA SER A 82 -5.09 -17.15 -29.33
C SER A 82 -4.67 -16.58 -27.98
N ALA A 83 -5.67 -16.01 -27.31
CA ALA A 83 -5.62 -15.45 -25.97
C ALA A 83 -4.77 -16.24 -24.97
N ASP A 84 -3.86 -15.52 -24.31
CA ASP A 84 -3.57 -15.73 -22.90
C ASP A 84 -3.64 -14.36 -22.22
N GLY A 85 -4.75 -14.14 -21.51
CA GLY A 85 -5.15 -12.86 -20.92
C GLY A 85 -4.50 -12.62 -19.56
N GLY A 86 -3.19 -12.81 -19.46
CA GLY A 86 -2.43 -12.32 -18.30
C GLY A 86 -2.32 -10.79 -18.35
N LEU A 87 -2.43 -10.14 -17.19
CA LEU A 87 -2.19 -8.69 -17.06
C LEU A 87 -0.79 -8.37 -17.60
N LYS A 88 -0.73 -7.66 -18.72
CA LYS A 88 0.53 -7.12 -19.23
C LYS A 88 0.68 -5.71 -18.68
N PHE A 89 1.61 -5.53 -17.74
CA PHE A 89 2.18 -4.21 -17.48
C PHE A 89 2.99 -3.81 -18.71
N ASP A 90 2.30 -3.30 -19.73
CA ASP A 90 2.95 -2.74 -20.93
C ASP A 90 3.53 -1.37 -20.55
N LEU A 91 4.58 -1.40 -19.75
CA LEU A 91 5.44 -0.24 -19.56
C LEU A 91 6.21 -0.07 -20.86
N THR A 92 6.01 1.06 -21.53
CA THR A 92 6.89 1.47 -22.63
C THR A 92 8.34 1.32 -22.17
N PRO A 93 9.26 0.76 -22.99
CA PRO A 93 10.65 0.62 -22.61
C PRO A 93 11.15 1.97 -22.10
N VAL A 94 11.46 2.03 -20.80
CA VAL A 94 12.15 3.20 -20.24
C VAL A 94 13.42 3.32 -21.07
N PRO A 95 13.69 4.48 -21.70
CA PRO A 95 14.93 4.65 -22.44
C PRO A 95 16.08 4.30 -21.51
N ASP A 96 16.89 3.29 -21.88
CA ASP A 96 18.12 2.96 -21.17
C ASP A 96 18.87 4.28 -20.95
N GLY A 97 18.93 4.70 -19.69
CA GLY A 97 19.59 5.93 -19.26
C GLY A 97 21.04 5.80 -19.65
N GLY A 98 21.40 6.36 -20.80
CA GLY A 98 22.68 6.13 -21.44
C GLY A 98 23.86 6.30 -20.48
N MET A 99 24.71 5.27 -20.46
CA MET A 99 26.06 5.21 -19.89
C MET A 99 26.67 6.59 -19.63
N GLY A 100 26.58 7.09 -18.39
CA GLY A 100 26.94 8.48 -18.13
C GLY A 100 26.96 8.91 -16.65
N THR A 101 27.95 8.44 -15.91
CA THR A 101 28.53 9.12 -14.72
C THR A 101 27.73 9.23 -13.41
N GLY A 102 26.59 8.56 -13.26
CA GLY A 102 26.05 8.14 -11.95
C GLY A 102 26.24 6.63 -11.81
N GLY A 103 26.62 6.12 -10.63
CA GLY A 103 26.93 4.70 -10.44
C GLY A 103 25.75 3.79 -10.77
N GLU A 104 25.71 3.30 -12.00
CA GLU A 104 24.76 2.31 -12.49
C GLU A 104 25.11 0.96 -11.86
N MET A 105 24.61 0.74 -10.65
CA MET A 105 24.54 -0.60 -10.10
C MET A 105 23.41 -1.28 -10.84
N GLY A 106 23.76 -2.12 -11.82
CA GLY A 106 22.79 -3.02 -12.46
C GLY A 106 22.04 -3.85 -11.42
N ILE A 107 20.95 -4.50 -11.84
CA ILE A 107 20.15 -5.37 -10.97
C ILE A 107 21.10 -6.41 -10.33
N PRO A 108 21.15 -6.52 -8.99
CA PRO A 108 21.98 -7.53 -8.35
C PRO A 108 21.60 -8.94 -8.79
N GLU A 109 22.59 -9.74 -9.21
CA GLU A 109 22.37 -11.12 -9.69
C GLU A 109 22.44 -12.16 -8.55
N ASP A 110 22.96 -11.77 -7.38
CA ASP A 110 23.10 -12.66 -6.23
C ASP A 110 22.79 -11.96 -4.90
N CYS A 111 22.37 -12.75 -3.90
CA CYS A 111 21.92 -12.25 -2.61
C CYS A 111 23.01 -11.56 -1.78
N ASN A 112 24.29 -11.90 -1.96
CA ASN A 112 25.37 -11.22 -1.23
C ASN A 112 25.60 -9.82 -1.80
N THR A 113 25.55 -9.70 -3.12
CA THR A 113 25.62 -8.40 -3.81
C THR A 113 24.40 -7.56 -3.46
N ALA A 114 23.20 -8.13 -3.49
CA ALA A 114 21.98 -7.43 -3.08
C ALA A 114 22.05 -6.97 -1.62
N ALA A 115 22.56 -7.79 -0.70
CA ALA A 115 22.71 -7.42 0.71
C ALA A 115 23.75 -6.31 0.95
N ALA A 116 24.66 -6.07 0.01
CA ALA A 116 25.63 -4.98 0.11
C ALA A 116 25.08 -3.63 -0.36
N ILE A 117 23.87 -3.60 -0.93
CA ILE A 117 23.26 -2.44 -1.56
C ILE A 117 21.91 -2.19 -0.91
N ALA A 118 21.75 -1.05 -0.24
CA ALA A 118 20.44 -0.65 0.26
C ALA A 118 19.54 -0.29 -0.95
N SER A 119 18.69 -1.23 -1.36
CA SER A 119 17.73 -1.10 -2.45
C SER A 119 16.43 -1.87 -2.15
N SER A 120 15.45 -1.79 -3.05
CA SER A 120 14.23 -2.62 -2.97
C SER A 120 14.42 -4.05 -3.51
N VAL A 121 15.59 -4.36 -4.09
CA VAL A 121 15.92 -5.68 -4.63
C VAL A 121 16.73 -6.45 -3.59
N GLY A 122 16.26 -7.63 -3.19
CA GLY A 122 16.89 -8.42 -2.15
C GLY A 122 16.36 -9.86 -2.07
N CYS A 123 16.78 -10.59 -1.03
CA CYS A 123 16.45 -12.01 -0.90
C CYS A 123 15.70 -12.40 0.37
N LEU A 124 15.55 -11.47 1.32
CA LEU A 124 14.89 -11.71 2.60
C LEU A 124 13.98 -10.53 2.93
N PHE A 125 12.68 -10.82 3.07
CA PHE A 125 11.64 -9.83 3.32
C PHE A 125 10.72 -10.32 4.45
N PHE A 126 10.08 -9.38 5.13
CA PHE A 126 9.05 -9.66 6.13
C PHE A 126 7.80 -8.87 5.73
N GLY A 127 6.69 -9.58 5.54
CA GLY A 127 5.37 -8.99 5.25
C GLY A 127 4.42 -9.20 6.43
N LEU A 128 3.61 -8.19 6.68
CA LEU A 128 2.66 -8.13 7.80
C LEU A 128 1.25 -7.94 7.23
N ASP A 129 0.31 -8.77 7.66
CA ASP A 129 -1.11 -8.49 7.45
C ASP A 129 -1.51 -7.39 8.45
N LEU A 130 -1.71 -6.18 7.96
CA LEU A 130 -1.95 -5.01 8.80
C LEU A 130 -3.43 -4.94 9.24
N ASP A 131 -3.70 -4.14 10.26
CA ASP A 131 -5.05 -3.92 10.78
C ASP A 131 -5.88 -3.05 9.80
N ASN A 132 -6.83 -3.68 9.11
CA ASN A 132 -7.72 -3.07 8.13
C ASN A 132 -9.12 -2.89 8.77
N GLN A 133 -10.10 -2.41 8.00
CA GLN A 133 -11.42 -2.09 8.52
C GLN A 133 -12.26 -3.36 8.77
N GLY A 134 -12.13 -3.96 9.95
CA GLY A 134 -13.01 -5.01 10.45
C GLY A 134 -13.31 -6.12 9.43
N SER A 135 -14.53 -6.67 9.44
CA SER A 135 -14.90 -7.75 8.51
C SER A 135 -14.85 -7.38 7.01
N ALA A 136 -14.80 -6.09 6.67
CA ALA A 136 -14.75 -5.63 5.28
C ALA A 136 -13.31 -5.63 4.74
N GLY A 137 -12.31 -5.47 5.59
CA GLY A 137 -10.88 -5.52 5.25
C GLY A 137 -10.20 -6.79 5.78
N ASP A 138 -10.16 -6.98 7.10
CA ASP A 138 -9.35 -7.99 7.80
C ASP A 138 -9.64 -9.43 7.41
N MET A 139 -10.89 -9.71 7.03
CA MET A 139 -11.30 -11.06 6.64
C MET A 139 -11.08 -11.34 5.15
N GLN A 140 -10.52 -10.39 4.42
CA GLN A 140 -10.24 -10.53 2.99
C GLN A 140 -8.87 -11.14 2.76
N GLN A 141 -8.60 -11.49 1.50
CA GLN A 141 -7.41 -12.24 1.15
C GLN A 141 -6.16 -11.33 1.19
N TYR A 142 -5.40 -11.37 2.28
CA TYR A 142 -4.04 -10.82 2.34
C TYR A 142 -3.11 -11.58 1.37
N GLY A 143 -2.08 -10.92 0.88
CA GLY A 143 -1.02 -11.65 0.18
C GLY A 143 0.22 -10.87 -0.16
N ILE A 144 1.23 -11.63 -0.58
CA ILE A 144 2.52 -11.10 -0.97
C ILE A 144 2.78 -11.45 -2.43
N ILE A 145 3.05 -10.45 -3.26
CA ILE A 145 3.51 -10.65 -4.63
C ILE A 145 5.03 -10.58 -4.66
N VAL A 146 5.66 -11.63 -5.17
CA VAL A 146 7.11 -11.69 -5.39
C VAL A 146 7.40 -11.61 -6.87
N SER A 147 8.25 -10.67 -7.28
CA SER A 147 8.60 -10.42 -8.68
C SER A 147 10.08 -10.72 -8.92
N ASN A 148 10.35 -11.68 -9.79
CA ASN A 148 11.70 -12.05 -10.18
C ASN A 148 12.23 -11.07 -11.22
N VAL A 149 13.11 -10.18 -10.78
CA VAL A 149 13.74 -9.15 -11.63
C VAL A 149 14.96 -9.66 -12.40
N GLN A 150 15.34 -10.93 -12.22
CA GLN A 150 16.43 -11.55 -12.97
C GLN A 150 16.01 -11.79 -14.42
N THR A 151 16.97 -11.69 -15.34
CA THR A 151 16.70 -11.82 -16.79
C THR A 151 16.87 -13.24 -17.32
N ASP A 152 17.59 -14.10 -16.60
CA ASP A 152 17.94 -15.46 -17.04
C ASP A 152 17.91 -16.53 -15.93
N GLN A 153 17.72 -16.16 -14.66
CA GLN A 153 17.70 -17.06 -13.50
C GLN A 153 16.27 -17.20 -12.94
N PRO A 154 15.71 -18.41 -12.80
CA PRO A 154 14.48 -18.60 -12.04
C PRO A 154 14.75 -18.39 -10.54
N ALA A 155 13.78 -17.83 -9.82
CA ALA A 155 13.84 -17.62 -8.38
C ALA A 155 13.00 -18.66 -7.64
N MET A 156 13.56 -19.36 -6.65
CA MET A 156 12.80 -20.16 -5.70
C MET A 156 12.41 -19.30 -4.50
N ALA A 157 11.15 -18.91 -4.42
CA ALA A 157 10.59 -18.17 -3.28
C ALA A 157 9.94 -19.13 -2.28
N THR A 158 10.25 -18.96 -1.00
CA THR A 158 9.64 -19.68 0.12
C THR A 158 9.04 -18.69 1.10
N VAL A 159 7.76 -18.87 1.42
CA VAL A 159 7.05 -18.10 2.45
C VAL A 159 6.88 -18.96 3.68
N GLU A 160 7.31 -18.43 4.83
CA GLU A 160 7.22 -19.08 6.13
C GLU A 160 6.43 -18.21 7.11
N SER A 161 5.80 -18.84 8.10
CA SER A 161 5.18 -18.15 9.23
C SER A 161 5.64 -18.80 10.54
N LYS A 162 5.80 -17.98 11.58
CA LYS A 162 6.26 -18.44 12.90
C LYS A 162 5.09 -19.08 13.65
N GLN A 163 5.22 -20.35 14.00
CA GLN A 163 4.21 -21.12 14.74
C GLN A 163 4.86 -21.80 15.94
N ASN A 164 4.41 -21.45 17.16
CA ASN A 164 4.99 -21.90 18.41
C ASN A 164 6.51 -21.63 18.49
N GLY A 165 6.94 -20.45 18.03
CA GLY A 165 8.34 -20.02 17.99
C GLY A 165 9.20 -20.66 16.90
N VAL A 166 8.62 -21.40 15.95
CA VAL A 166 9.35 -22.07 14.87
C VAL A 166 8.84 -21.61 13.50
N TRP A 167 9.75 -21.27 12.59
CA TRP A 167 9.40 -20.97 11.21
C TRP A 167 8.90 -22.24 10.49
N MET A 168 7.66 -22.18 10.02
CA MET A 168 7.01 -23.23 9.28
C MET A 168 6.74 -22.74 7.86
N GLN A 169 7.18 -23.50 6.86
CA GLN A 169 6.87 -23.22 5.46
C GLN A 169 5.35 -23.26 5.24
N VAL A 170 4.82 -22.16 4.71
CA VAL A 170 3.42 -22.02 4.29
C VAL A 170 3.29 -22.41 2.83
N GLN A 171 4.13 -21.84 1.97
CA GLN A 171 4.11 -22.07 0.53
C GLN A 171 5.51 -21.85 -0.07
N SER A 172 5.76 -22.44 -1.23
CA SER A 172 6.96 -22.18 -2.04
C SER A 172 6.62 -22.20 -3.52
N GLN A 173 7.30 -21.38 -4.33
CA GLN A 173 7.09 -21.29 -5.76
C GLN A 173 8.39 -21.00 -6.51
N VAL A 174 8.54 -21.61 -7.69
CA VAL A 174 9.54 -21.19 -8.68
C VAL A 174 8.94 -20.11 -9.56
N ILE A 175 9.58 -18.95 -9.62
CA ILE A 175 9.16 -17.78 -10.39
C ILE A 175 10.14 -17.62 -11.55
N GLN A 176 9.64 -17.64 -12.78
CA GLN A 176 10.49 -17.54 -13.97
C GLN A 176 11.15 -16.15 -14.06
N PRO A 177 12.24 -15.99 -14.83
CA PRO A 177 12.83 -14.67 -15.08
C PRO A 177 11.79 -13.67 -15.60
N LEU A 178 11.81 -12.44 -15.08
CA LEU A 178 10.89 -11.35 -15.44
C LEU A 178 9.40 -11.70 -15.24
N ASP A 179 9.10 -12.55 -14.27
CA ASP A 179 7.75 -13.00 -13.91
C ASP A 179 7.46 -12.75 -12.43
N SER A 180 6.19 -12.83 -12.04
CA SER A 180 5.71 -12.57 -10.68
C SER A 180 4.76 -13.67 -10.20
N TYR A 181 4.72 -13.88 -8.88
CA TYR A 181 3.77 -14.81 -8.27
C TYR A 181 3.12 -14.20 -7.03
N ALA A 182 1.80 -14.32 -6.94
CA ALA A 182 1.00 -13.88 -5.81
C ALA A 182 0.78 -15.04 -4.81
N PHE A 183 1.37 -14.93 -3.63
CA PHE A 183 1.10 -15.81 -2.51
C PHE A 183 -0.15 -15.32 -1.77
N GLN A 184 -1.24 -16.08 -1.85
CA GLN A 184 -2.44 -15.85 -1.05
C GLN A 184 -2.22 -16.49 0.33
N LEU A 185 -2.15 -15.66 1.36
CA LEU A 185 -1.73 -16.07 2.69
C LEU A 185 -2.90 -15.97 3.67
N PRO A 186 -2.97 -16.85 4.69
CA PRO A 186 -4.01 -16.75 5.70
C PRO A 186 -4.01 -15.40 6.42
N ASP A 187 -5.20 -14.97 6.84
CA ASP A 187 -5.36 -13.84 7.74
C ASP A 187 -4.48 -14.01 8.98
N ASN A 188 -3.71 -12.97 9.29
CA ASN A 188 -2.91 -12.89 10.48
C ASN A 188 -2.73 -11.46 11.01
N HIS A 189 -3.72 -10.59 10.86
CA HIS A 189 -3.71 -9.24 11.44
C HIS A 189 -3.64 -9.23 12.98
N GLN A 190 -3.32 -8.06 13.53
CA GLN A 190 -3.26 -7.80 14.97
C GLN A 190 -4.21 -6.65 15.32
N GLU A 191 -5.29 -7.00 15.99
CA GLU A 191 -6.23 -6.06 16.60
C GLU A 191 -5.66 -5.49 17.90
N ASP A 192 -5.87 -4.20 18.13
CA ASP A 192 -5.39 -3.45 19.31
C ASP A 192 -3.86 -3.50 19.52
N THR A 193 -3.35 -2.54 20.29
CA THR A 193 -1.93 -2.50 20.67
C THR A 193 -1.47 -3.82 21.33
N GLY A 194 -0.38 -4.40 20.84
CA GLY A 194 0.20 -5.62 21.41
C GLY A 194 1.45 -6.14 20.69
N ILE A 195 2.17 -7.05 21.35
CA ILE A 195 3.26 -7.81 20.74
C ILE A 195 2.70 -9.15 20.25
N LYS A 196 2.93 -9.46 18.97
CA LYS A 196 2.57 -10.72 18.34
C LYS A 196 3.82 -11.54 18.07
N THR A 197 3.99 -12.64 18.82
CA THR A 197 5.19 -13.50 18.78
C THR A 197 5.01 -14.75 17.92
N ASP A 198 3.77 -15.08 17.56
CA ASP A 198 3.39 -16.22 16.73
C ASP A 198 2.31 -15.77 15.75
N LEU A 199 2.38 -16.29 14.52
CA LEU A 199 1.47 -15.96 13.41
C LEU A 199 1.36 -14.45 13.19
N GLY A 200 2.37 -13.64 13.50
CA GLY A 200 2.34 -12.17 13.28
C GLY A 200 3.00 -11.73 11.98
N THR A 201 3.83 -12.59 11.39
CA THR A 201 4.67 -12.22 10.25
C THR A 201 4.77 -13.35 9.25
N TYR A 202 4.89 -12.98 7.98
CA TYR A 202 5.37 -13.84 6.90
C TYR A 202 6.80 -13.49 6.53
N ARG A 203 7.70 -14.47 6.60
CA ARG A 203 9.09 -14.35 6.12
C ARG A 203 9.18 -14.90 4.71
N VAL A 204 9.66 -14.08 3.78
CA VAL A 204 9.88 -14.48 2.39
C VAL A 204 11.38 -14.59 2.14
N THR A 205 11.83 -15.79 1.77
CA THR A 205 13.23 -16.07 1.42
C THR A 205 13.32 -16.51 -0.03
N THR A 206 14.31 -15.98 -0.77
CA THR A 206 14.62 -16.36 -2.16
C THR A 206 16.10 -16.71 -2.33
N ASP A 207 16.42 -17.47 -3.38
CA ASP A 207 17.79 -17.87 -3.73
C ASP A 207 18.49 -16.90 -4.69
N VAL A 208 17.74 -16.04 -5.36
CA VAL A 208 18.24 -14.92 -6.17
C VAL A 208 17.46 -13.64 -5.86
N PRO A 209 18.01 -12.44 -6.11
CA PRO A 209 17.35 -11.19 -5.73
C PRO A 209 16.03 -10.95 -6.49
N VAL A 210 15.01 -10.58 -5.74
CA VAL A 210 13.64 -10.28 -6.20
C VAL A 210 13.18 -8.93 -5.64
N VAL A 211 11.99 -8.50 -6.03
CA VAL A 211 11.23 -7.44 -5.35
C VAL A 211 9.96 -8.05 -4.77
N ALA A 212 9.54 -7.61 -3.59
CA ALA A 212 8.33 -8.09 -2.94
C ALA A 212 7.39 -6.95 -2.55
N TYR A 213 6.08 -7.21 -2.61
CA TYR A 213 5.01 -6.27 -2.29
C TYR A 213 3.97 -7.00 -1.43
N GLN A 214 3.45 -6.35 -0.40
CA GLN A 214 2.27 -6.87 0.31
C GLN A 214 1.01 -6.12 -0.13
N PHE A 215 -0.12 -6.80 -0.02
CA PHE A 215 -1.44 -6.26 -0.33
C PHE A 215 -2.40 -6.62 0.77
N ASN A 216 -3.11 -5.62 1.27
CA ASN A 216 -4.11 -5.77 2.31
C ASN A 216 -5.42 -5.07 1.92
N PRO A 217 -6.40 -5.80 1.34
CA PRO A 217 -6.28 -7.14 0.74
C PRO A 217 -5.85 -7.13 -0.74
N LEU A 218 -5.53 -8.31 -1.29
CA LEU A 218 -5.21 -8.53 -2.71
C LEU A 218 -6.35 -8.17 -3.68
N ASP A 219 -7.61 -8.29 -3.24
CA ASP A 219 -8.78 -7.95 -4.06
C ASP A 219 -9.47 -6.68 -3.55
N GLY A 220 -9.18 -5.55 -4.21
CA GLY A 220 -9.82 -4.28 -3.91
C GLY A 220 -11.26 -4.12 -4.35
N SER A 221 -11.75 -4.98 -5.26
CA SER A 221 -13.10 -4.85 -5.80
C SER A 221 -14.18 -5.25 -4.78
N ALA A 222 -13.84 -6.18 -3.88
CA ALA A 222 -14.72 -6.64 -2.82
C ALA A 222 -14.54 -5.85 -1.52
N SER A 223 -13.33 -5.38 -1.20
CA SER A 223 -13.04 -4.68 0.06
C SER A 223 -13.33 -3.19 0.04
N TYR A 224 -13.06 -2.52 -1.09
CA TYR A 224 -13.00 -1.06 -1.18
C TYR A 224 -11.96 -0.41 -0.24
N THR A 225 -11.14 -1.21 0.44
CA THR A 225 -10.11 -0.81 1.42
C THR A 225 -8.76 -1.48 1.12
N THR A 226 -8.50 -1.79 -0.15
CA THR A 226 -7.18 -2.31 -0.57
C THR A 226 -6.15 -1.20 -0.51
N ASP A 227 -4.99 -1.55 0.01
CA ASP A 227 -3.76 -0.82 -0.24
C ASP A 227 -2.60 -1.83 -0.34
N ALA A 228 -1.41 -1.34 -0.69
CA ALA A 228 -0.25 -2.18 -0.89
C ALA A 228 1.04 -1.44 -0.52
N SER A 229 1.97 -2.16 0.11
CA SER A 229 3.30 -1.64 0.42
C SER A 229 4.39 -2.38 -0.36
N LEU A 230 5.37 -1.62 -0.86
CA LEU A 230 6.65 -2.20 -1.28
C LEU A 230 7.38 -2.72 -0.02
N LEU A 231 7.84 -3.97 -0.05
CA LEU A 231 8.63 -4.52 1.04
C LEU A 231 10.11 -4.25 0.80
N TYR A 232 10.74 -3.53 1.73
CA TYR A 232 12.19 -3.39 1.73
C TYR A 232 12.85 -4.68 2.25
N PRO A 233 13.89 -5.19 1.58
CA PRO A 233 14.62 -6.34 2.08
C PRO A 233 15.38 -5.99 3.35
N VAL A 234 15.62 -6.96 4.23
CA VAL A 234 16.25 -6.75 5.55
C VAL A 234 17.56 -5.93 5.50
N PRO A 235 18.48 -6.12 4.53
CA PRO A 235 19.69 -5.30 4.44
C PRO A 235 19.43 -3.79 4.25
N SER A 236 18.26 -3.44 3.72
CA SER A 236 17.82 -2.06 3.50
C SER A 236 17.14 -1.44 4.74
N TRP A 237 16.87 -2.20 5.80
CA TRP A 237 16.28 -1.69 7.03
C TRP A 237 17.24 -0.83 7.85
N ASP A 238 16.67 0.04 8.68
CA ASP A 238 17.41 1.04 9.44
C ASP A 238 17.20 0.89 10.95
N TYR A 239 18.09 1.52 11.71
CA TYR A 239 18.02 1.60 13.18
C TYR A 239 17.40 2.92 13.66
N LEU A 240 17.11 3.85 12.75
CA LEU A 240 16.40 5.09 13.02
C LEU A 240 15.30 5.32 11.98
N HIS A 241 14.06 5.26 12.43
CA HIS A 241 12.89 5.64 11.64
C HIS A 241 12.21 6.86 12.26
N GLU A 242 11.85 7.83 11.43
CA GLU A 242 10.89 8.88 11.75
C GLU A 242 9.62 8.60 10.95
N ILE A 243 8.51 8.36 11.65
CA ILE A 243 7.27 7.98 10.99
C ILE A 243 6.76 9.17 10.18
N VAL A 244 6.53 8.95 8.90
CA VAL A 244 5.72 9.82 8.05
C VAL A 244 4.57 8.97 7.58
N GLY A 245 3.35 9.34 7.96
CA GLY A 245 2.12 8.66 7.62
C GLY A 245 0.95 9.63 7.60
N TYR A 246 -0.22 9.15 7.21
CA TYR A 246 -1.40 10.00 7.22
C TYR A 246 -2.11 10.00 8.57
N LYS A 247 -2.94 11.01 8.78
CA LYS A 247 -3.83 11.08 9.93
C LYS A 247 -5.12 10.32 9.66
N VAL A 248 -5.78 9.83 10.71
CA VAL A 248 -7.20 9.45 10.60
C VAL A 248 -8.05 10.72 10.54
N THR A 249 -9.01 10.79 9.64
CA THR A 249 -9.95 11.92 9.54
C THR A 249 -11.30 11.63 10.20
N ILE A 250 -11.51 10.38 10.63
CA ILE A 250 -12.70 9.92 11.34
C ILE A 250 -12.30 9.27 12.68
N SER A 251 -13.27 8.71 13.40
CA SER A 251 -13.04 8.03 14.69
C SER A 251 -12.47 6.62 14.47
N ALA A 252 -11.21 6.55 14.05
CA ALA A 252 -10.43 5.32 13.86
C ALA A 252 -9.04 5.47 14.50
N VAL A 253 -8.13 4.53 14.24
CA VAL A 253 -6.74 4.60 14.69
C VAL A 253 -5.74 4.71 13.52
N SER A 254 -4.71 5.51 13.73
CA SER A 254 -3.43 5.36 13.02
C SER A 254 -2.50 4.51 13.89
N TYR A 255 -1.64 3.72 13.27
CA TYR A 255 -0.73 2.83 13.99
C TYR A 255 0.60 2.66 13.26
N ILE A 256 1.53 2.02 13.96
CA ILE A 256 2.76 1.50 13.38
C ILE A 256 2.92 0.05 13.77
N ASP A 257 3.51 -0.73 12.87
CA ASP A 257 3.95 -2.09 13.11
C ASP A 257 5.46 -2.18 12.97
N ILE A 258 6.12 -2.76 13.97
CA ILE A 258 7.57 -2.89 14.02
C ILE A 258 7.93 -4.37 14.05
N VAL A 259 8.69 -4.83 13.05
CA VAL A 259 9.15 -6.22 12.95
C VAL A 259 10.67 -6.31 13.13
N ALA A 260 11.12 -7.27 13.94
CA ALA A 260 12.54 -7.55 14.14
C ALA A 260 13.02 -8.70 13.24
N ALA A 261 14.21 -8.55 12.64
CA ALA A 261 14.88 -9.64 11.91
C ALA A 261 15.96 -10.35 12.75
N VAL A 262 16.20 -9.89 13.98
CA VAL A 262 17.25 -10.41 14.88
C VAL A 262 16.68 -10.57 16.28
N ASP A 263 17.00 -11.68 16.94
CA ASP A 263 16.61 -11.95 18.32
C ASP A 263 17.15 -10.89 19.30
N GLY A 264 16.40 -10.63 20.38
CA GLY A 264 16.84 -9.70 21.43
C GLY A 264 16.93 -8.23 21.00
N THR A 265 16.19 -7.83 19.96
CA THR A 265 16.13 -6.45 19.48
C THR A 265 15.44 -5.56 20.52
N ALA A 266 16.17 -4.57 21.03
CA ALA A 266 15.65 -3.56 21.96
C ALA A 266 15.18 -2.32 21.21
N VAL A 267 13.86 -2.15 21.09
CA VAL A 267 13.23 -1.05 20.37
C VAL A 267 12.86 0.08 21.34
N GLN A 268 13.43 1.26 21.15
CA GLN A 268 12.96 2.49 21.76
C GLN A 268 11.93 3.16 20.85
N VAL A 269 10.73 3.40 21.39
CA VAL A 269 9.68 4.16 20.72
C VAL A 269 9.54 5.51 21.41
N VAL A 270 9.57 6.59 20.64
CA VAL A 270 9.30 7.96 21.11
C VAL A 270 8.07 8.50 20.38
N PRO A 271 6.86 8.33 20.95
CA PRO A 271 5.63 8.76 20.30
C PRO A 271 5.57 10.28 20.08
N SER A 272 4.99 10.72 18.97
CA SER A 272 4.62 12.13 18.77
C SER A 272 3.31 12.51 19.47
N GLY A 273 2.43 11.52 19.70
CA GLY A 273 1.14 11.65 20.37
C GLY A 273 0.91 10.57 21.44
N PRO A 274 -0.24 10.58 22.13
CA PRO A 274 -0.61 9.48 23.03
C PRO A 274 -0.88 8.20 22.25
N THR A 275 -0.36 7.07 22.75
CA THR A 275 -0.63 5.73 22.20
C THR A 275 -1.34 4.87 23.23
N LEU A 276 -2.09 3.88 22.75
CA LEU A 276 -2.71 2.88 23.61
C LEU A 276 -1.64 1.90 24.13
N GLY A 277 -1.98 1.18 25.18
CA GLY A 277 -1.15 0.11 25.74
C GLY A 277 -1.94 -1.19 25.75
N GLY A 278 -1.24 -2.31 25.60
CA GLY A 278 -1.83 -3.64 25.44
C GLY A 278 -0.78 -4.67 25.06
N GLY A 279 -1.08 -5.96 25.24
CA GLY A 279 -0.22 -7.06 24.76
C GLY A 279 1.27 -6.98 25.10
N GLY A 280 1.66 -6.42 26.25
CA GLY A 280 3.06 -6.24 26.64
C GLY A 280 3.68 -4.88 26.30
N ILE A 281 2.94 -4.01 25.60
CA ILE A 281 3.35 -2.64 25.24
C ILE A 281 2.73 -1.65 26.23
N PRO A 282 3.53 -0.75 26.84
CA PRO A 282 3.00 0.29 27.72
C PRO A 282 2.27 1.39 26.93
N ALA A 283 1.25 2.00 27.53
CA ALA A 283 0.63 3.20 26.95
C ALA A 283 1.66 4.34 26.87
N GLY A 284 1.76 4.98 25.70
CA GLY A 284 2.72 6.04 25.43
C GLY A 284 2.17 7.43 25.67
N GLN A 285 3.08 8.39 25.85
CA GLN A 285 2.77 9.82 25.89
C GLN A 285 3.71 10.53 24.92
N ALA A 286 3.25 11.64 24.34
CA ALA A 286 4.03 12.46 23.43
C ALA A 286 5.42 12.77 24.02
N ASN A 287 6.46 12.55 23.21
CA ASN A 287 7.86 12.80 23.52
C ASN A 287 8.42 12.05 24.74
N THR A 288 7.73 11.02 25.23
CA THR A 288 8.19 10.20 26.36
C THR A 288 8.58 8.81 25.85
N PRO A 289 9.87 8.44 25.90
CA PRO A 289 10.32 7.15 25.37
C PRO A 289 9.82 5.98 26.23
N PHE A 290 9.51 4.87 25.56
CA PHE A 290 9.38 3.55 26.18
C PHE A 290 10.12 2.49 25.35
N PHE A 291 10.28 1.30 25.91
CA PHE A 291 11.04 0.23 25.29
C PHE A 291 10.20 -1.04 25.09
N ILE A 292 10.44 -1.72 23.99
CA ILE A 292 9.89 -3.03 23.63
C ILE A 292 11.08 -3.97 23.36
N MET A 293 10.96 -5.23 23.76
CA MET A 293 11.89 -6.29 23.38
C MET A 293 11.21 -7.18 22.35
N LEU A 294 11.88 -7.43 21.22
CA LEU A 294 11.40 -8.28 20.14
C LEU A 294 12.44 -9.34 19.80
N ASP A 295 12.00 -10.56 19.53
CA ASP A 295 12.81 -11.59 18.90
C ASP A 295 12.56 -11.65 17.37
N GLU A 296 13.35 -12.41 16.61
CA GLU A 296 13.20 -12.51 15.15
C GLU A 296 11.77 -12.91 14.76
N GLY A 297 11.12 -12.10 13.93
CA GLY A 297 9.76 -12.32 13.45
C GLY A 297 8.66 -11.88 14.40
N ASP A 298 8.98 -11.40 15.60
CA ASP A 298 8.01 -10.76 16.48
C ASP A 298 7.60 -9.38 15.93
N VAL A 299 6.33 -9.03 16.11
CA VAL A 299 5.75 -7.75 15.68
C VAL A 299 5.24 -6.98 16.88
N ALA A 300 5.61 -5.71 16.99
CA ALA A 300 4.97 -4.77 17.89
C ALA A 300 3.98 -3.89 17.13
N HIS A 301 2.69 -4.10 17.39
CA HIS A 301 1.60 -3.27 16.89
C HIS A 301 1.26 -2.18 17.89
N ILE A 302 1.39 -0.92 17.50
CA ILE A 302 1.21 0.24 18.39
C ILE A 302 0.19 1.20 17.79
N THR A 303 -0.96 1.31 18.45
CA THR A 303 -2.05 2.17 18.00
C THR A 303 -2.05 3.53 18.69
N SER A 304 -2.41 4.55 17.94
CA SER A 304 -2.81 5.84 18.49
C SER A 304 -4.13 5.73 19.25
N THR A 305 -4.48 6.76 20.02
CA THR A 305 -5.84 6.85 20.61
C THR A 305 -6.89 7.11 19.53
N THR A 306 -8.05 6.45 19.62
CA THR A 306 -9.19 6.68 18.73
C THR A 306 -9.70 8.12 18.80
N SER A 307 -9.24 8.97 17.88
CA SER A 307 -9.60 10.38 17.84
C SER A 307 -9.41 10.93 16.44
N ALA A 308 -10.30 11.85 16.03
CA ALA A 308 -10.13 12.53 14.75
C ALA A 308 -8.80 13.30 14.74
N ASN A 309 -8.03 13.15 13.67
CA ASN A 309 -6.67 13.64 13.46
C ASN A 309 -5.58 12.94 14.28
N ALA A 310 -5.85 11.76 14.86
CA ALA A 310 -4.78 10.93 15.38
C ALA A 310 -3.82 10.55 14.24
N THR A 311 -2.52 10.58 14.52
CA THR A 311 -1.48 10.23 13.56
C THR A 311 -0.28 9.71 14.32
N MET A 312 0.46 8.81 13.70
CA MET A 312 1.76 8.37 14.19
C MET A 312 2.91 9.22 13.65
N THR A 313 2.66 10.16 12.74
CA THR A 313 3.68 11.03 12.14
C THR A 313 4.50 11.77 13.19
N GLY A 314 5.83 11.73 13.02
CA GLY A 314 6.82 12.26 13.96
C GLY A 314 7.13 11.34 15.15
N THR A 315 6.48 10.19 15.26
CA THR A 315 6.96 9.13 16.17
C THR A 315 8.33 8.67 15.71
N ARG A 316 9.20 8.30 16.65
CA ARG A 316 10.53 7.77 16.34
C ARG A 316 10.66 6.34 16.82
N VAL A 317 11.23 5.48 15.97
CA VAL A 317 11.59 4.11 16.30
C VAL A 317 13.10 3.99 16.19
N ILE A 318 13.73 3.60 17.29
CA ILE A 318 15.18 3.62 17.44
C ILE A 318 15.64 2.27 17.99
N THR A 319 16.59 1.65 17.31
CA THR A 319 17.32 0.46 17.77
C THR A 319 18.83 0.73 17.72
N ASP A 320 19.64 -0.27 18.06
CA ASP A 320 21.08 -0.20 17.78
C ASP A 320 21.39 -0.65 16.34
N GLU A 321 22.58 -0.29 15.85
CA GLU A 321 23.01 -0.51 14.46
C GLU A 321 23.08 -1.99 14.06
N ASP A 322 23.23 -2.91 15.02
CA ASP A 322 23.29 -4.35 14.77
C ASP A 322 21.90 -5.01 14.74
N HIS A 323 20.84 -4.27 15.11
CA HIS A 323 19.45 -4.74 15.16
C HIS A 323 18.50 -3.78 14.41
N PRO A 324 18.69 -3.55 13.10
CA PRO A 324 17.75 -2.76 12.32
C PRO A 324 16.37 -3.44 12.25
N VAL A 325 15.32 -2.63 12.12
CA VAL A 325 13.92 -3.09 12.11
C VAL A 325 13.17 -2.64 10.87
N GLY A 326 12.21 -3.45 10.44
CA GLY A 326 11.20 -3.05 9.47
C GLY A 326 10.08 -2.31 10.19
N VAL A 327 9.62 -1.20 9.61
CA VAL A 327 8.55 -0.38 10.20
C VAL A 327 7.50 -0.10 9.13
N PHE A 328 6.25 -0.36 9.49
CA PHE A 328 5.09 0.01 8.71
C PHE A 328 4.35 1.13 9.42
N THR A 329 3.72 2.01 8.65
CA THR A 329 2.73 2.95 9.16
C THR A 329 1.43 2.76 8.40
N ALA A 330 0.33 2.87 9.12
CA ALA A 330 -0.96 2.67 8.51
C ALA A 330 -2.08 3.42 9.25
N THR A 331 -3.23 3.46 8.58
CA THR A 331 -4.50 3.85 9.16
C THR A 331 -5.52 2.76 8.87
N GLU A 332 -6.20 2.28 9.90
CA GLU A 332 -7.31 1.33 9.78
C GLU A 332 -8.39 1.89 8.85
N CYS A 333 -8.71 3.17 9.05
CA CYS A 333 -9.72 3.86 8.26
C CYS A 333 -9.50 5.38 8.30
N THR A 334 -9.28 5.98 7.13
CA THR A 334 -9.25 7.42 6.95
C THR A 334 -10.10 7.83 5.76
N ASN A 335 -10.16 9.12 5.47
CA ASN A 335 -10.77 9.63 4.25
C ASN A 335 -9.81 10.64 3.64
N THR A 336 -9.31 10.31 2.46
CA THR A 336 -8.42 11.17 1.65
C THR A 336 -9.20 12.04 0.65
N GLY A 337 -10.54 11.88 0.57
CA GLY A 337 -11.39 12.65 -0.33
C GLY A 337 -12.91 12.50 -0.06
N GLN A 338 -13.60 11.76 -0.93
CA GLN A 338 -15.05 11.78 -1.12
C GLN A 338 -15.89 11.09 -0.02
N GLY A 339 -15.34 10.86 1.17
CA GLY A 339 -16.10 10.32 2.31
C GLY A 339 -16.05 8.80 2.43
N ALA A 340 -15.20 8.13 1.65
CA ALA A 340 -14.95 6.70 1.77
C ALA A 340 -13.99 6.41 2.94
N CYS A 341 -14.03 5.17 3.40
CA CYS A 341 -13.03 4.65 4.31
C CYS A 341 -11.88 4.10 3.46
N ASP A 342 -10.72 4.71 3.60
CA ASP A 342 -9.48 4.27 2.99
C ASP A 342 -8.65 3.62 4.11
N HIS A 343 -8.37 2.32 3.97
CA HIS A 343 -7.20 1.74 4.63
C HIS A 343 -5.97 2.25 3.89
N MET A 344 -4.90 2.55 4.63
CA MET A 344 -3.65 2.93 4.01
C MET A 344 -2.49 2.27 4.71
N GLU A 345 -1.54 1.77 3.94
CA GLU A 345 -0.35 1.10 4.44
C GLU A 345 0.90 1.50 3.67
N GLU A 346 2.00 1.72 4.40
CA GLU A 346 3.31 1.86 3.80
C GLU A 346 4.37 1.26 4.71
N MET A 347 5.25 0.42 4.15
CA MET A 347 6.52 0.12 4.80
C MET A 347 7.42 1.34 4.61
N ILE A 348 7.80 2.00 5.69
CA ILE A 348 8.59 3.22 5.58
C ILE A 348 10.07 2.91 5.50
N THR A 349 10.80 3.75 4.77
CA THR A 349 12.26 3.75 4.82
C THR A 349 12.76 4.46 6.07
N GLY A 350 13.87 3.97 6.63
CA GLY A 350 14.59 4.71 7.66
C GLY A 350 15.22 6.01 7.16
N VAL A 351 15.59 6.87 8.10
CA VAL A 351 16.09 8.23 7.80
C VAL A 351 17.34 8.20 6.92
N ARG A 352 18.14 7.13 6.96
CA ARG A 352 19.34 7.01 6.11
C ARG A 352 19.03 6.99 4.60
N LEU A 353 17.80 6.63 4.22
CA LEU A 353 17.35 6.56 2.83
C LEU A 353 16.59 7.81 2.39
N TRP A 354 16.43 8.81 3.27
CA TRP A 354 15.80 10.07 2.90
C TRP A 354 16.69 10.88 1.96
N GLY A 355 16.04 11.52 0.98
CA GLY A 355 16.70 12.22 -0.12
C GLY A 355 16.60 13.74 -0.01
N MET A 356 17.25 14.43 -0.95
CA MET A 356 17.19 15.89 -1.09
C MET A 356 16.45 16.32 -2.36
N GLU A 357 16.29 15.43 -3.33
CA GLU A 357 15.68 15.74 -4.63
C GLU A 357 14.63 14.68 -4.97
N PHE A 358 13.44 15.13 -5.35
CA PHE A 358 12.31 14.25 -5.64
C PHE A 358 11.56 14.73 -6.88
N VAL A 359 11.20 13.79 -7.75
CA VAL A 359 10.13 13.99 -8.72
C VAL A 359 8.84 13.52 -8.06
N ALA A 360 7.99 14.47 -7.65
CA ALA A 360 6.67 14.21 -7.11
C ALA A 360 5.70 13.91 -8.25
N SER A 361 5.76 12.66 -8.74
CA SER A 361 4.87 12.17 -9.80
C SER A 361 3.53 11.77 -9.20
N ARG A 362 2.43 12.31 -9.73
CA ARG A 362 1.09 11.88 -9.33
C ARG A 362 0.73 10.53 -9.95
N MET A 363 -0.26 9.87 -9.37
CA MET A 363 -0.90 8.70 -9.97
C MET A 363 -1.67 9.07 -11.25
N PRO A 364 -1.91 8.11 -12.17
CA PRO A 364 -2.72 8.36 -13.37
C PRO A 364 -4.08 8.97 -13.05
N ILE A 365 -4.57 9.85 -13.94
CA ILE A 365 -5.89 10.48 -13.79
C ILE A 365 -6.97 9.37 -13.77
N ARG A 366 -7.76 9.28 -12.70
CA ARG A 366 -8.83 8.27 -12.57
C ARG A 366 -10.15 8.74 -13.17
N GLN A 367 -10.39 10.05 -13.24
CA GLN A 367 -11.59 10.63 -13.85
C GLN A 367 -11.29 11.35 -15.15
N ASP A 368 -11.98 10.96 -16.22
CA ASP A 368 -11.78 11.50 -17.57
C ASP A 368 -11.67 13.03 -17.60
N ASN A 369 -10.51 13.51 -18.04
CA ASN A 369 -10.18 14.93 -18.20
C ASN A 369 -10.33 15.79 -16.93
N SER A 370 -10.33 15.17 -15.75
CA SER A 370 -10.47 15.86 -14.46
C SER A 370 -9.38 15.38 -13.49
N PRO A 371 -8.16 15.94 -13.57
CA PRO A 371 -7.09 15.59 -12.63
C PRO A 371 -7.53 15.80 -11.17
N GLU A 372 -7.73 14.71 -10.45
CA GLU A 372 -8.04 14.78 -9.02
C GLU A 372 -6.85 15.36 -8.23
N PRO A 373 -7.09 16.21 -7.22
CA PRO A 373 -6.04 16.69 -6.32
C PRO A 373 -5.40 15.54 -5.55
N VAL A 374 -4.08 15.49 -5.55
CA VAL A 374 -3.27 14.57 -4.73
C VAL A 374 -2.80 15.29 -3.49
N ILE A 375 -2.93 14.67 -2.33
CA ILE A 375 -2.41 15.19 -1.07
C ILE A 375 -0.94 14.82 -0.99
N TRP A 376 -0.09 15.79 -0.68
CA TRP A 376 1.34 15.63 -0.51
C TRP A 376 1.74 16.05 0.89
N GLN A 377 2.68 15.32 1.48
CA GLN A 377 3.38 15.68 2.70
C GLN A 377 4.87 15.77 2.42
N ILE A 378 5.49 16.87 2.85
CA ILE A 378 6.94 17.03 2.91
C ILE A 378 7.33 17.13 4.37
N TYR A 379 8.27 16.30 4.82
CA TYR A 379 8.70 16.21 6.22
C TYR A 379 10.21 16.46 6.35
N ALA A 380 10.61 17.33 7.27
CA ALA A 380 12.02 17.72 7.46
C ALA A 380 12.71 16.90 8.55
N SER A 381 13.86 16.29 8.23
CA SER A 381 14.66 15.52 9.20
C SER A 381 15.52 16.40 10.12
N GLU A 382 15.83 17.63 9.71
CA GLU A 382 16.79 18.53 10.34
C GLU A 382 16.24 19.96 10.50
N ASP A 383 16.74 20.67 11.51
CA ASP A 383 16.45 22.10 11.71
C ASP A 383 16.96 22.94 10.54
N ASP A 384 16.36 24.11 10.29
CA ASP A 384 16.77 25.02 9.21
C ASP A 384 16.84 24.34 7.81
N THR A 385 15.96 23.38 7.51
CA THR A 385 15.79 22.79 6.18
C THR A 385 15.05 23.77 5.27
N VAL A 386 15.56 23.97 4.05
CA VAL A 386 14.95 24.82 3.03
C VAL A 386 14.52 23.98 1.84
N VAL A 387 13.22 24.00 1.54
CA VAL A 387 12.62 23.26 0.44
C VAL A 387 12.19 24.21 -0.68
N THR A 388 12.59 23.91 -1.91
CA THR A 388 12.20 24.61 -3.13
C THR A 388 11.36 23.68 -4.01
N ILE A 389 10.17 24.14 -4.37
CA ILE A 389 9.28 23.44 -5.31
C ILE A 389 9.33 24.13 -6.67
N THR A 390 9.50 23.34 -7.73
CA THR A 390 9.44 23.77 -9.13
C THR A 390 8.38 22.97 -9.88
N ALA A 391 7.48 23.64 -10.60
CA ALA A 391 6.41 22.97 -11.34
C ALA A 391 6.02 23.77 -12.59
N SER A 392 5.22 23.15 -13.47
CA SER A 392 4.52 23.88 -14.53
C SER A 392 3.60 24.96 -13.94
N PRO A 393 3.43 26.14 -14.57
CA PRO A 393 2.49 27.17 -14.11
C PRO A 393 1.02 26.72 -14.06
N GLU A 394 0.70 25.62 -14.74
CA GLU A 394 -0.64 25.02 -14.74
C GLU A 394 -0.91 24.15 -13.50
N VAL A 395 0.13 23.81 -12.72
CA VAL A 395 -0.01 23.13 -11.44
C VAL A 395 -0.42 24.14 -10.37
N THR A 396 -1.42 23.78 -9.58
CA THR A 396 -2.07 24.62 -8.58
C THR A 396 -2.16 23.90 -7.23
N GLY A 397 -2.34 24.66 -6.16
CA GLY A 397 -2.42 24.13 -4.79
C GLY A 397 -1.07 23.98 -4.07
N LEU A 398 0.04 24.26 -4.77
CA LEU A 398 1.39 24.25 -4.19
C LEU A 398 1.56 25.36 -3.13
N PRO A 399 2.31 25.10 -2.06
CA PRO A 399 2.65 26.12 -1.06
C PRO A 399 3.59 27.19 -1.62
N ALA A 400 3.72 28.30 -0.90
CA ALA A 400 4.71 29.31 -1.25
C ALA A 400 6.14 28.74 -1.12
N SER A 401 6.93 28.87 -2.18
CA SER A 401 8.32 28.39 -2.27
C SER A 401 9.30 29.58 -2.29
N PRO A 402 10.45 29.53 -1.59
CA PRO A 402 10.93 28.42 -0.77
C PRO A 402 10.24 28.33 0.60
N ILE A 403 10.23 27.12 1.15
CA ILE A 403 9.66 26.79 2.46
C ILE A 403 10.82 26.60 3.45
N ALA A 404 10.78 27.29 4.59
CA ALA A 404 11.71 27.06 5.69
C ALA A 404 11.05 26.14 6.73
N MET A 405 11.75 25.07 7.12
CA MET A 405 11.24 24.00 7.97
C MET A 405 12.29 23.66 9.05
N ASN A 406 11.84 23.39 10.27
CA ASN A 406 12.67 22.82 11.33
C ASN A 406 12.51 21.30 11.39
N LYS A 407 13.35 20.64 12.20
CA LYS A 407 13.24 19.20 12.40
C LYS A 407 11.84 18.84 12.91
N GLY A 408 11.20 17.92 12.19
CA GLY A 408 9.88 17.43 12.51
C GLY A 408 8.73 18.32 12.02
N ASP A 409 9.02 19.43 11.34
CA ASP A 409 8.00 20.18 10.62
C ASP A 409 7.53 19.37 9.41
N MET A 410 6.22 19.43 9.17
CA MET A 410 5.56 18.80 8.04
C MET A 410 4.71 19.85 7.32
N VAL A 411 4.85 19.92 6.00
CA VAL A 411 3.94 20.69 5.15
C VAL A 411 3.04 19.72 4.40
N GLU A 412 1.74 19.81 4.65
CA GLU A 412 0.70 19.06 3.95
C GLU A 412 -0.06 20.01 3.01
N PHE A 413 -0.23 19.62 1.75
CA PHE A 413 -0.95 20.40 0.75
C PHE A 413 -1.57 19.49 -0.32
N SER A 414 -2.56 19.97 -1.05
CA SER A 414 -3.12 19.25 -2.20
C SER A 414 -2.67 19.92 -3.50
N ALA A 415 -2.14 19.14 -4.43
CA ALA A 415 -1.72 19.60 -5.75
C ALA A 415 -2.59 18.99 -6.86
N THR A 416 -2.95 19.81 -7.85
CA THR A 416 -3.68 19.40 -9.07
C THR A 416 -3.26 20.31 -10.23
N GLY A 417 -3.70 20.06 -11.45
CA GLY A 417 -3.47 20.95 -12.57
C GLY A 417 -4.34 20.67 -13.78
N SER A 418 -3.85 21.02 -14.96
CA SER A 418 -4.54 20.77 -16.22
C SER A 418 -4.36 19.32 -16.69
N VAL A 419 -5.10 18.86 -17.71
CA VAL A 419 -4.85 17.54 -18.32
C VAL A 419 -3.41 17.39 -18.86
N ALA A 420 -2.79 18.48 -19.32
CA ALA A 420 -1.42 18.46 -19.83
C ALA A 420 -0.35 18.51 -18.72
N ASN A 421 -0.70 19.05 -17.55
CA ASN A 421 0.18 19.16 -16.39
C ASN A 421 -0.65 18.84 -15.13
N PRO A 422 -0.96 17.55 -14.88
CA PRO A 422 -2.04 17.16 -13.98
C PRO A 422 -1.72 17.29 -12.50
N GLY A 423 -0.49 17.67 -12.15
CA GLY A 423 -0.10 17.94 -10.76
C GLY A 423 1.33 17.52 -10.39
N ASP A 424 2.16 17.15 -11.35
CA ASP A 424 3.56 16.77 -11.09
C ASP A 424 4.43 17.99 -10.74
N PHE A 425 5.38 17.82 -9.82
CA PHE A 425 6.34 18.85 -9.47
C PHE A 425 7.68 18.24 -9.06
N PHE A 426 8.71 19.08 -9.04
CA PHE A 426 10.04 18.75 -8.53
C PHE A 426 10.25 19.41 -7.17
N VAL A 427 10.81 18.65 -6.23
CA VAL A 427 11.18 19.11 -4.89
C VAL A 427 12.69 19.04 -4.76
N GLU A 428 13.31 20.15 -4.38
CA GLU A 428 14.73 20.24 -4.01
C GLU A 428 14.83 20.74 -2.57
N ALA A 429 15.66 20.10 -1.75
CA ALA A 429 15.95 20.50 -0.39
C ALA A 429 17.46 20.57 -0.15
N ASP A 430 17.89 21.41 0.79
CA ASP A 430 19.30 21.49 1.18
C ASP A 430 19.70 20.43 2.23
N LYS A 431 18.72 19.70 2.77
CA LYS A 431 18.86 18.64 3.78
C LYS A 431 17.88 17.50 3.51
N PRO A 432 18.10 16.30 4.08
CA PRO A 432 17.22 15.16 3.82
C PRO A 432 15.76 15.42 4.26
N ILE A 433 14.83 15.09 3.39
CA ILE A 433 13.38 15.15 3.61
C ILE A 433 12.72 13.82 3.22
N ALA A 434 11.53 13.58 3.73
CA ALA A 434 10.62 12.58 3.19
C ALA A 434 9.49 13.28 2.43
N VAL A 435 9.05 12.65 1.33
CA VAL A 435 7.94 13.11 0.50
C VAL A 435 6.97 11.94 0.34
N MET A 436 5.71 12.12 0.75
CA MET A 436 4.66 11.10 0.60
C MET A 436 3.43 11.69 -0.07
N SER A 437 2.70 10.86 -0.82
CA SER A 437 1.46 11.22 -1.51
C SER A 437 0.30 10.32 -1.10
N TYR A 438 -0.91 10.88 -1.08
CA TYR A 438 -2.15 10.17 -0.75
C TYR A 438 -3.25 10.60 -1.73
N LEU A 439 -4.08 9.66 -2.22
CA LEU A 439 -5.04 9.92 -3.29
C LEU A 439 -6.32 9.07 -3.28
#